data_AF-A0A835I5T0-F1
#
_entry.id   AF-A0A835I5T0-F1
#
_cell.length_a   1.000
_cell.length_b   1.000
_cell.length_c   1.000
_cell.angle_alpha   90.00
_cell.angle_beta   90.00
_cell.angle_gamma   90.00
#
_symmetry.space_group_name_H-M   'P 1'
#
loop_
_entity.id
_entity.type
_entity.pdbx_description
1 polymer ?
#
loop_
_entity_poly.entity_id
_entity_poly.type
_entity_poly.pdbx_seq_one_letter_code
_entity_poly.pdbx_strand_id
1 'polypeptide(L)'
;MRIQTSAREMANVPDVILNSDHRMPLVGFGTLAYPITASDSIKSAILHGINAGYRHFDMASLYQTEQALGEAIKEALELGLHAMEECQVLGLTKSIGANNFSSKKLEHILSVSTIPPAVNQVEISPVWQQNKLREFCQAKGIIVAANSPLGAKDTSWGTNRVMDSEVLSEIAKAKGKTHAQIYLRWAYEQGVCVVVKSFNEERIACLWHGLTSLIR
;
A
#
# COMPACT_ATOMS: atom_id res chain seq x y z
N MET A 1 -30.67 -18.50 25.71
CA MET A 1 -30.72 -18.01 24.31
C MET A 1 -29.29 -17.66 23.90
N ARG A 2 -28.57 -18.60 23.27
CA ARG A 2 -27.20 -18.37 22.79
C ARG A 2 -27.29 -17.66 21.45
N ILE A 3 -26.72 -16.45 21.38
CA ILE A 3 -26.56 -15.73 20.12
C ILE A 3 -25.54 -16.53 19.30
N GLN A 4 -26.00 -17.15 18.20
CA GLN A 4 -25.12 -17.68 17.17
C GLN A 4 -24.49 -16.48 16.45
N THR A 5 -23.23 -16.17 16.75
CA THR A 5 -22.40 -15.38 15.85
C THR A 5 -22.06 -16.27 14.66
N SER A 6 -22.75 -16.07 13.52
CA SER A 6 -22.28 -16.66 12.27
C SER A 6 -20.91 -16.06 11.97
N ALA A 7 -19.89 -16.91 11.96
CA ALA A 7 -18.60 -16.54 11.40
C ALA A 7 -18.85 -16.24 9.91
N ARG A 8 -18.94 -14.96 9.55
CA ARG A 8 -18.81 -14.55 8.14
C ARG A 8 -17.51 -15.17 7.64
N GLU A 9 -17.57 -15.95 6.56
CA GLU A 9 -16.37 -16.34 5.83
C GLU A 9 -15.59 -15.05 5.51
N MET A 10 -14.48 -14.83 6.20
CA MET A 10 -13.63 -13.69 5.92
C MET A 10 -12.98 -13.95 4.57
N ALA A 11 -13.34 -13.15 3.57
CA ALA A 11 -12.73 -13.26 2.26
C ALA A 11 -11.21 -13.03 2.38
N ASN A 12 -10.43 -14.03 1.99
CA ASN A 12 -8.97 -13.98 2.11
C ASN A 12 -8.38 -13.27 0.89
N VAL A 13 -7.54 -12.26 1.11
CA VAL A 13 -6.76 -11.59 0.06
C VAL A 13 -5.56 -12.48 -0.28
N PRO A 14 -5.19 -12.64 -1.56
CA PRO A 14 -4.00 -13.38 -1.94
C PRO A 14 -2.73 -12.69 -1.42
N ASP A 15 -1.74 -13.51 -1.10
CA ASP A 15 -0.40 -13.04 -0.82
C ASP A 15 0.40 -12.91 -2.12
N VAL A 16 1.30 -11.93 -2.17
CA VAL A 16 2.42 -11.93 -3.09
C VAL A 16 3.64 -12.53 -2.41
N ILE A 17 4.44 -13.27 -3.18
CA ILE A 17 5.75 -13.75 -2.76
C ILE A 17 6.78 -12.70 -3.12
N LEU A 18 7.46 -12.20 -2.09
CA LEU A 18 8.55 -11.24 -2.24
C LEU A 18 9.84 -11.97 -2.70
N ASN A 19 10.80 -11.23 -3.26
CA ASN A 19 12.13 -11.75 -3.57
C ASN A 19 12.95 -12.16 -2.32
N SER A 20 12.42 -11.86 -1.13
CA SER A 20 12.91 -12.29 0.18
C SER A 20 12.26 -13.59 0.67
N ASP A 21 11.48 -14.28 -0.17
CA ASP A 21 10.68 -15.49 0.12
C ASP A 21 9.58 -15.31 1.19
N HIS A 22 9.36 -14.08 1.65
CA HIS A 22 8.27 -13.76 2.56
C HIS A 22 6.97 -13.45 1.81
N ARG A 23 5.85 -13.75 2.48
CA ARG A 23 4.50 -13.44 2.00
C ARG A 23 4.08 -12.05 2.47
N MET A 24 3.52 -11.27 1.56
CA MET A 24 2.89 -9.99 1.86
C MET A 24 1.47 -9.96 1.29
N PRO A 25 0.44 -9.60 2.09
CA PRO A 25 -0.90 -9.44 1.57
C PRO A 25 -0.95 -8.38 0.46
N LEU A 26 -1.58 -8.72 -0.68
CA LEU A 26 -1.66 -7.86 -1.87
C LEU A 26 -2.40 -6.53 -1.63
N VAL A 27 -3.19 -6.46 -0.56
CA VAL A 27 -3.94 -5.28 -0.16
C VAL A 27 -3.47 -4.81 1.21
N GLY A 28 -2.92 -3.60 1.25
CA GLY A 28 -2.50 -2.90 2.45
C GLY A 28 -3.44 -1.76 2.84
N PHE A 29 -3.37 -1.35 4.10
CA PHE A 29 -4.09 -0.20 4.65
C PHE A 29 -3.11 0.90 5.10
N GLY A 30 -3.13 2.05 4.44
CA GLY A 30 -2.29 3.20 4.76
C GLY A 30 -2.80 4.03 5.92
N THR A 31 -1.86 4.55 6.72
CA THR A 31 -2.18 5.24 7.99
C THR A 31 -1.90 6.73 8.00
N LEU A 32 -1.42 7.31 6.89
CA LEU A 32 -1.15 8.74 6.77
C LEU A 32 -2.40 9.59 7.03
N ALA A 33 -2.31 10.54 7.95
CA ALA A 33 -3.29 11.58 8.21
C ALA A 33 -2.73 12.97 7.91
N TYR A 34 -3.62 13.90 7.58
CA TYR A 34 -3.30 15.32 7.47
C TYR A 34 -4.29 16.13 8.32
N PRO A 35 -3.83 17.04 9.21
CA PRO A 35 -2.43 17.31 9.54
C PRO A 35 -1.72 16.07 10.13
N ILE A 36 -0.39 16.00 9.97
CA ILE A 36 0.42 14.86 10.41
C ILE A 36 0.56 14.90 11.94
N THR A 37 -0.46 14.39 12.63
CA THR A 37 -0.51 14.33 14.09
C THR A 37 -1.14 13.00 14.50
N ALA A 38 -0.62 12.36 15.55
CA ALA A 38 -1.31 11.25 16.19
C ALA A 38 -2.71 11.70 16.66
N SER A 39 -3.75 10.97 16.28
CA SER A 39 -5.13 11.30 16.61
C SER A 39 -5.96 10.04 16.86
N ASP A 40 -7.03 10.19 17.65
CA ASP A 40 -8.01 9.11 17.88
C ASP A 40 -8.66 8.64 16.57
N SER A 41 -8.73 9.50 15.55
CA SER A 41 -9.24 9.14 14.23
C SER A 41 -8.35 8.15 13.48
N ILE A 42 -7.02 8.22 13.62
CA ILE A 42 -6.09 7.23 13.04
C ILE A 42 -6.27 5.88 13.75
N LYS A 43 -6.31 5.90 15.08
CA LYS A 43 -6.53 4.69 15.88
C LYS A 43 -7.86 4.01 15.52
N SER A 44 -8.94 4.78 15.42
CA SER A 44 -10.24 4.27 14.98
C SER A 44 -10.19 3.68 13.57
N ALA A 45 -9.54 4.35 12.62
CA ALA A 45 -9.41 3.84 11.25
C ALA A 45 -8.60 2.52 11.18
N ILE A 46 -7.53 2.39 11.96
CA ILE A 46 -6.77 1.14 12.07
C ILE A 46 -7.65 0.02 12.64
N LEU A 47 -8.40 0.29 13.71
CA LEU A 47 -9.31 -0.69 14.31
C LEU A 47 -10.40 -1.13 13.31
N HIS A 48 -10.97 -0.19 12.55
CA HIS A 48 -11.91 -0.50 11.48
C HIS A 48 -11.26 -1.34 10.36
N GLY A 49 -10.01 -1.05 10.00
CA GLY A 49 -9.25 -1.87 9.05
C GLY A 49 -9.05 -3.31 9.54
N ILE A 50 -8.65 -3.49 10.80
CA ILE A 50 -8.49 -4.82 11.42
C ILE A 50 -9.81 -5.59 11.38
N ASN A 51 -10.92 -4.94 11.79
CA ASN A 51 -12.26 -5.52 11.81
C ASN A 51 -12.79 -5.86 10.40
N ALA A 52 -12.45 -5.05 9.40
CA ALA A 52 -12.80 -5.32 8.01
C ALA A 52 -12.05 -6.54 7.45
N GLY A 53 -10.83 -6.79 7.90
CA GLY A 53 -10.02 -7.95 7.52
C GLY A 53 -8.59 -7.64 7.09
N TYR A 54 -8.18 -6.37 7.04
CA TYR A 54 -6.82 -5.99 6.65
C TYR A 54 -5.78 -6.62 7.58
N ARG A 55 -4.68 -7.11 7.00
CA ARG A 55 -3.53 -7.70 7.71
C ARG A 55 -2.18 -7.10 7.30
N HIS A 56 -2.17 -6.23 6.29
CA HIS A 56 -1.04 -5.43 5.88
C HIS A 56 -1.37 -3.97 6.20
N PHE A 57 -0.58 -3.34 7.08
CA PHE A 57 -0.72 -1.94 7.45
C PHE A 57 0.53 -1.19 7.01
N ASP A 58 0.35 -0.08 6.30
CA ASP A 58 1.41 0.82 5.84
C ASP A 58 1.51 2.01 6.80
N MET A 59 2.71 2.19 7.34
CA MET A 59 3.05 3.21 8.34
C MET A 59 4.41 3.82 7.98
N ALA A 60 4.67 5.06 8.41
CA ALA A 60 5.96 5.70 8.28
C ALA A 60 6.26 6.54 9.53
N SER A 61 7.53 6.58 9.96
CA SER A 61 7.97 7.35 11.13
C SER A 61 7.70 8.86 10.98
N LEU A 62 7.73 9.38 9.75
CA LEU A 62 7.35 10.76 9.41
C LEU A 62 5.93 11.10 9.86
N TYR A 63 5.05 10.11 10.03
CA TYR A 63 3.66 10.32 10.46
C TYR A 63 3.53 10.79 11.92
N GLN A 64 4.65 10.92 12.64
CA GLN A 64 4.71 11.31 14.07
C GLN A 64 3.89 10.42 14.99
N THR A 65 3.66 9.17 14.61
CA THR A 65 2.96 8.18 15.45
C THR A 65 3.90 7.45 16.41
N GLU A 66 5.23 7.57 16.25
CA GLU A 66 6.21 6.77 17.00
C GLU A 66 7.52 7.57 17.23
N GLN A 67 7.46 8.53 18.16
CA GLN A 67 8.50 9.55 18.38
C GLN A 67 9.90 8.95 18.67
N ALA A 68 9.99 7.81 19.35
CA ALA A 68 11.27 7.14 19.64
C ALA A 68 11.83 6.32 18.43
N LEU A 69 10.96 5.82 17.55
CA LEU A 69 11.37 5.08 16.36
C LEU A 69 11.82 6.03 15.24
N GLY A 70 11.22 7.23 15.16
CA GLY A 70 11.60 8.26 14.19
C GLY A 70 13.02 8.81 14.38
N GLU A 71 13.50 8.89 15.63
CA GLU A 71 14.87 9.33 15.93
C GLU A 71 15.90 8.25 15.56
N ALA A 72 15.65 6.99 15.92
CA ALA A 72 16.51 5.85 15.55
C ALA A 72 16.57 5.60 14.03
N ILE A 73 15.45 5.79 13.33
CA ILE A 73 15.38 5.66 11.86
C ILE A 73 16.03 6.87 11.16
N LYS A 74 15.99 8.08 11.74
CA LYS A 74 16.69 9.24 11.17
C LYS A 74 18.21 9.01 11.17
N GLU A 75 18.77 8.43 12.24
CA GLU A 75 20.17 7.99 12.27
C GLU A 75 20.44 6.83 11.28
N ALA A 76 19.54 5.84 11.17
CA ALA A 76 19.68 4.74 10.22
C ALA A 76 19.55 5.17 8.75
N LEU A 77 18.76 6.22 8.44
CA LEU A 77 18.60 6.80 7.11
C LEU A 77 19.87 7.54 6.64
N GLU A 78 20.67 8.08 7.56
CA GLU A 78 21.98 8.68 7.26
C GLU A 78 23.05 7.60 6.99
N LEU A 79 22.88 6.38 7.54
CA LEU A 79 23.72 5.20 7.30
C LEU A 79 23.30 4.36 6.08
N GLY A 80 22.12 4.63 5.51
CA GLY A 80 21.67 4.11 4.23
C GLY A 80 21.38 2.60 4.20
N LEU A 81 21.35 2.07 2.97
CA LEU A 81 20.96 0.68 2.62
C LEU A 81 21.56 -0.38 3.55
N HIS A 82 22.83 -0.22 3.95
CA HIS A 82 23.55 -1.16 4.83
C HIS A 82 22.89 -1.33 6.20
N ALA A 83 22.32 -0.27 6.79
CA ALA A 83 21.63 -0.37 8.07
C ALA A 83 20.32 -1.17 7.95
N MET A 84 19.63 -1.07 6.81
CA MET A 84 18.41 -1.85 6.55
C MET A 84 18.76 -3.33 6.28
N GLU A 85 19.83 -3.59 5.52
CA GLU A 85 20.33 -4.95 5.33
C GLU A 85 20.72 -5.60 6.66
N GLU A 86 21.44 -4.86 7.52
CA GLU A 86 21.80 -5.32 8.86
C GLU A 86 20.56 -5.59 9.73
N CYS A 87 19.55 -4.72 9.69
CA CYS A 87 18.26 -4.99 10.36
C CYS A 87 17.64 -6.32 9.91
N GLN A 88 17.72 -6.65 8.62
CA GLN A 88 17.21 -7.93 8.11
C GLN A 88 18.08 -9.11 8.55
N VAL A 89 19.41 -8.97 8.51
CA VAL A 89 20.37 -9.98 8.98
C VAL A 89 20.19 -10.29 10.47
N LEU A 90 19.95 -9.26 11.29
CA LEU A 90 19.67 -9.37 12.72
C LEU A 90 18.25 -9.89 13.03
N GLY A 91 17.41 -10.09 12.01
CA GLY A 91 16.02 -10.56 12.17
C GLY A 91 15.06 -9.51 12.73
N LEU A 92 15.46 -8.24 12.76
CA LEU A 92 14.61 -7.11 13.21
C LEU A 92 13.52 -6.79 12.17
N THR A 93 13.76 -7.10 10.90
CA THR A 93 12.75 -7.10 9.85
C THR A 93 12.82 -8.37 9.02
N LYS A 94 11.68 -8.78 8.47
CA LYS A 94 11.60 -9.89 7.51
C LYS A 94 12.03 -9.48 6.11
N SER A 95 11.81 -8.21 5.75
CA SER A 95 12.09 -7.73 4.40
C SER A 95 12.36 -6.23 4.41
N ILE A 96 13.20 -5.79 3.49
CA ILE A 96 13.50 -4.38 3.26
C ILE A 96 12.89 -3.91 1.94
N GLY A 97 12.59 -2.62 1.84
CA GLY A 97 11.98 -2.02 0.65
C GLY A 97 12.40 -0.58 0.45
N ALA A 98 11.97 0.00 -0.65
CA ALA A 98 12.15 1.39 -1.02
C ALA A 98 10.80 2.11 -1.13
N ASN A 99 10.82 3.44 -1.05
CA ASN A 99 9.63 4.27 -1.24
C ASN A 99 10.00 5.51 -2.07
N ASN A 100 9.25 5.80 -3.13
CA ASN A 100 9.49 6.90 -4.06
C ASN A 100 10.82 6.83 -4.83
N PHE A 101 11.27 5.61 -5.15
CA PHE A 101 12.47 5.40 -5.97
C PHE A 101 12.10 5.28 -7.45
N SER A 102 12.82 6.02 -8.30
CA SER A 102 12.76 5.86 -9.76
C SER A 102 13.62 4.68 -10.21
N SER A 103 13.45 4.22 -11.45
CA SER A 103 14.27 3.12 -12.00
C SER A 103 15.76 3.38 -11.90
N LYS A 104 16.22 4.63 -12.08
CA LYS A 104 17.64 5.01 -11.93
C LYS A 104 18.13 4.89 -10.48
N LYS A 105 17.30 5.31 -9.52
CA LYS A 105 17.63 5.18 -8.09
C LYS A 105 17.66 3.69 -7.69
N LEU A 106 16.70 2.90 -8.18
CA LEU A 106 16.66 1.46 -7.96
C LEU A 106 17.87 0.75 -8.58
N GLU A 107 18.23 1.09 -9.81
CA GLU A 107 19.41 0.56 -10.49
C GLU A 107 20.70 0.84 -9.70
N HIS A 108 20.84 2.07 -9.19
CA HIS A 108 21.97 2.42 -8.34
C HIS A 108 22.01 1.58 -7.06
N ILE A 109 20.92 1.48 -6.30
CA ILE A 109 20.93 0.68 -5.06
C ILE A 109 21.15 -0.80 -5.34
N LEU A 110 20.59 -1.34 -6.42
CA LEU A 110 20.81 -2.75 -6.82
C LEU A 110 22.28 -3.02 -7.18
N SER A 111 23.02 -2.00 -7.63
CA SER A 111 24.45 -2.14 -7.93
C SER A 111 25.35 -2.20 -6.69
N VAL A 112 24.85 -1.77 -5.53
CA VAL A 112 25.63 -1.67 -4.28
C VAL A 112 25.05 -2.45 -3.10
N SER A 113 23.83 -3.02 -3.23
CA SER A 113 23.21 -3.85 -2.18
C SER A 113 23.71 -5.28 -2.24
N THR A 114 23.78 -5.90 -1.05
CA THR A 114 23.84 -7.35 -0.92
C THR A 114 22.42 -7.94 -0.88
N ILE A 115 21.49 -7.26 -0.20
CA ILE A 115 20.09 -7.66 -0.09
C ILE A 115 19.25 -6.67 -0.91
N PRO A 116 18.65 -7.11 -2.04
CA PRO A 116 17.86 -6.21 -2.86
C PRO A 116 16.57 -5.80 -2.13
N PRO A 117 16.03 -4.60 -2.40
CA PRO A 117 14.71 -4.23 -1.89
C PRO A 117 13.65 -5.17 -2.45
N ALA A 118 12.74 -5.60 -1.59
CA ALA A 118 11.65 -6.50 -1.95
C ALA A 118 10.43 -5.78 -2.51
N VAL A 119 10.24 -4.53 -2.09
CA VAL A 119 9.10 -3.68 -2.48
C VAL A 119 9.62 -2.29 -2.85
N ASN A 120 9.01 -1.65 -3.86
CA ASN A 120 9.10 -0.21 -4.07
C ASN A 120 7.70 0.39 -4.01
N GLN A 121 7.40 1.14 -2.96
CA GLN A 121 6.12 1.84 -2.85
C GLN A 121 6.19 3.18 -3.59
N VAL A 122 5.22 3.45 -4.46
CA VAL A 122 5.18 4.67 -5.29
C VAL A 122 3.74 5.07 -5.60
N GLU A 123 3.53 6.34 -5.97
CA GLU A 123 2.22 6.78 -6.45
C GLU A 123 1.90 6.12 -7.79
N ILE A 124 0.80 5.38 -7.85
CA ILE A 124 0.29 4.80 -9.10
C ILE A 124 -1.20 5.02 -9.17
N SER A 125 -1.65 5.47 -10.33
CA SER A 125 -3.06 5.64 -10.66
C SER A 125 -3.30 5.42 -12.16
N PRO A 126 -4.54 5.37 -12.67
CA PRO A 126 -4.79 5.19 -14.09
C PRO A 126 -4.30 6.38 -14.93
N VAL A 127 -4.18 7.56 -14.30
CA VAL A 127 -3.61 8.77 -14.92
C VAL A 127 -2.09 8.86 -14.75
N TRP A 128 -1.53 8.21 -13.72
CA TRP A 128 -0.11 8.15 -13.44
C TRP A 128 0.36 6.71 -13.27
N GLN A 129 0.46 6.00 -14.40
CA GLN A 129 0.59 4.54 -14.38
C GLN A 129 2.00 4.08 -13.97
N GLN A 130 3.04 4.84 -14.34
CA GLN A 130 4.45 4.48 -14.14
C GLN A 130 4.93 3.21 -14.87
N ASN A 131 4.49 2.98 -16.11
CA ASN A 131 4.79 1.75 -16.88
C ASN A 131 6.27 1.35 -16.88
N LYS A 132 7.17 2.29 -17.20
CA LYS A 132 8.63 2.04 -17.21
C LYS A 132 9.17 1.58 -15.86
N LEU A 133 8.66 2.13 -14.76
CA LEU A 133 9.08 1.73 -13.41
C LEU A 133 8.52 0.34 -13.08
N ARG A 134 7.26 0.05 -13.41
CA ARG A 134 6.66 -1.27 -13.17
C ARG A 134 7.41 -2.37 -13.91
N GLU A 135 7.68 -2.17 -15.19
CA GLU A 135 8.46 -3.12 -16.02
C GLU A 135 9.86 -3.34 -15.44
N PHE A 136 10.54 -2.25 -15.04
CA PHE A 136 11.85 -2.35 -14.40
C PHE A 136 11.79 -3.16 -13.10
N CYS A 137 10.86 -2.84 -12.20
CA CYS A 137 10.71 -3.53 -10.92
C CYS A 137 10.40 -5.01 -11.13
N GLN A 138 9.47 -5.32 -12.05
CA GLN A 138 9.10 -6.70 -12.39
C GLN A 138 10.32 -7.49 -12.87
N ALA A 139 11.14 -6.92 -13.77
CA ALA A 139 12.35 -7.56 -14.27
C ALA A 139 13.42 -7.81 -13.18
N LYS A 140 13.34 -7.11 -12.05
CA LYS A 140 14.25 -7.25 -10.90
C LYS A 140 13.62 -8.02 -9.73
N GLY A 141 12.41 -8.55 -9.90
CA GLY A 141 11.68 -9.24 -8.83
C GLY A 141 11.24 -8.33 -7.67
N ILE A 142 11.17 -7.01 -7.91
CA ILE A 142 10.74 -6.03 -6.93
C ILE A 142 9.22 -5.84 -7.08
N ILE A 143 8.47 -6.05 -5.99
CA ILE A 143 7.02 -5.78 -6.01
C ILE A 143 6.78 -4.27 -5.97
N VAL A 144 5.88 -3.79 -6.81
CA VAL A 144 5.42 -2.41 -6.74
C VAL A 144 4.19 -2.33 -5.84
N ALA A 145 4.23 -1.45 -4.85
CA ALA A 145 3.09 -1.12 -4.00
C ALA A 145 2.56 0.28 -4.38
N ALA A 146 1.34 0.33 -4.89
CA ALA A 146 0.66 1.57 -5.28
C ALA A 146 0.12 2.29 -4.04
N ASN A 147 0.67 3.47 -3.75
CA ASN A 147 0.05 4.43 -2.84
C ASN A 147 -0.77 5.47 -3.62
N SER A 148 -1.60 6.23 -2.91
CA SER A 148 -2.53 7.22 -3.47
C SER A 148 -3.34 6.71 -4.68
N PRO A 149 -3.93 5.50 -4.59
CA PRO A 149 -4.60 4.85 -5.71
C PRO A 149 -5.69 5.70 -6.39
N LEU A 150 -6.37 6.53 -5.61
CA LEU A 150 -7.46 7.41 -6.06
C LEU A 150 -6.98 8.84 -6.36
N GLY A 151 -5.69 9.01 -6.64
CA GLY A 151 -5.06 10.30 -6.96
C GLY A 151 -4.93 11.25 -5.78
N ALA A 152 -5.08 10.79 -4.53
CA ALA A 152 -5.09 11.66 -3.35
C ALA A 152 -6.03 12.88 -3.52
N LYS A 153 -7.29 12.61 -3.89
CA LYS A 153 -8.32 13.65 -4.08
C LYS A 153 -8.35 14.66 -2.94
N ASP A 154 -8.50 15.94 -3.29
CA ASP A 154 -8.62 17.08 -2.37
C ASP A 154 -7.37 17.37 -1.51
N THR A 155 -6.20 16.81 -1.86
CA THR A 155 -4.92 17.20 -1.25
C THR A 155 -4.16 18.18 -2.15
N SER A 156 -3.24 18.95 -1.57
CA SER A 156 -2.42 19.91 -2.32
C SER A 156 -1.37 19.27 -3.23
N TRP A 157 -1.04 17.99 -3.01
CA TRP A 157 -0.05 17.23 -3.78
C TRP A 157 -0.67 16.20 -4.73
N GLY A 158 -1.97 15.97 -4.64
CA GLY A 158 -2.69 14.98 -5.44
C GLY A 158 -3.31 15.54 -6.72
N THR A 159 -4.13 14.72 -7.36
CA THR A 159 -4.90 15.06 -8.56
C THR A 159 -6.32 14.52 -8.48
N ASN A 160 -7.30 15.36 -8.79
CA ASN A 160 -8.70 14.94 -8.89
C ASN A 160 -9.00 14.19 -10.20
N ARG A 161 -8.08 14.21 -11.18
CA ARG A 161 -8.26 13.62 -12.52
C ARG A 161 -8.61 12.14 -12.53
N VAL A 162 -8.24 11.41 -11.48
CA VAL A 162 -8.62 10.00 -11.32
C VAL A 162 -10.11 9.88 -11.01
N MET A 163 -10.61 10.68 -10.08
CA MET A 163 -12.01 10.62 -9.64
C MET A 163 -12.96 11.29 -10.64
N ASP A 164 -12.48 12.29 -11.37
CA ASP A 164 -13.25 13.05 -12.36
C ASP A 164 -13.23 12.43 -13.76
N SER A 165 -12.62 11.25 -13.93
CA SER A 165 -12.51 10.58 -15.23
C SER A 165 -13.86 10.07 -15.74
N GLU A 166 -14.29 10.56 -16.89
CA GLU A 166 -15.52 10.11 -17.57
C GLU A 166 -15.42 8.63 -17.95
N VAL A 167 -14.29 8.19 -18.49
CA VAL A 167 -14.04 6.78 -18.85
C VAL A 167 -14.19 5.87 -17.63
N LEU A 168 -13.63 6.25 -16.49
CA LEU A 168 -13.78 5.46 -15.26
C LEU A 168 -15.23 5.47 -14.76
N SER A 169 -15.93 6.58 -14.94
CA SER A 169 -17.36 6.72 -14.59
C SER A 169 -18.24 5.81 -15.44
N GLU A 170 -17.98 5.72 -16.74
CA GLU A 170 -18.71 4.84 -17.66
C GLU A 170 -18.48 3.37 -17.30
N ILE A 171 -17.24 2.97 -17.04
CA ILE A 171 -16.91 1.60 -16.61
C ILE A 171 -17.58 1.27 -15.27
N ALA A 172 -17.54 2.19 -14.31
CA ALA A 172 -18.17 2.03 -13.00
C ALA A 172 -19.68 1.79 -13.13
N LYS A 173 -20.37 2.62 -13.94
CA LYS A 173 -21.79 2.46 -14.25
C LYS A 173 -22.07 1.12 -14.94
N ALA A 174 -21.33 0.79 -15.98
CA ALA A 174 -21.52 -0.44 -16.75
C ALA A 174 -21.31 -1.72 -15.91
N LYS A 175 -20.47 -1.65 -14.88
CA LYS A 175 -20.18 -2.78 -13.98
C LYS A 175 -21.00 -2.77 -12.69
N GLY A 176 -21.79 -1.72 -12.43
CA GLY A 176 -22.48 -1.54 -11.14
C GLY A 176 -21.52 -1.48 -9.96
N LYS A 177 -20.34 -0.87 -10.15
CA LYS A 177 -19.27 -0.75 -9.16
C LYS A 177 -18.94 0.72 -8.89
N THR A 178 -18.24 0.99 -7.79
CA THR A 178 -17.73 2.34 -7.49
C THR A 178 -16.45 2.63 -8.27
N HIS A 179 -16.12 3.91 -8.50
CA HIS A 179 -14.82 4.31 -9.08
C HIS A 179 -13.64 3.69 -8.35
N ALA A 180 -13.70 3.66 -7.01
CA ALA A 180 -12.65 3.06 -6.20
C ALA A 180 -12.51 1.57 -6.51
N GLN A 181 -13.60 0.82 -6.63
CA GLN A 181 -13.57 -0.59 -6.99
C GLN A 181 -13.01 -0.84 -8.40
N ILE A 182 -13.39 -0.01 -9.39
CA ILE A 182 -12.83 -0.11 -10.75
C ILE A 182 -11.32 0.13 -10.72
N TYR A 183 -10.86 1.16 -9.99
CA TYR A 183 -9.44 1.43 -9.83
C TYR A 183 -8.69 0.23 -9.22
N LEU A 184 -9.24 -0.31 -8.14
CA LEU A 184 -8.61 -1.40 -7.41
C LEU A 184 -8.47 -2.65 -8.27
N ARG A 185 -9.47 -2.93 -9.11
CA ARG A 185 -9.39 -3.99 -10.11
C ARG A 185 -8.32 -3.69 -11.16
N TRP A 186 -8.24 -2.46 -11.66
CA TRP A 186 -7.20 -2.07 -12.63
C TRP A 186 -5.79 -2.27 -12.05
N ALA A 187 -5.54 -1.80 -10.83
CA ALA A 187 -4.24 -1.94 -10.18
C ALA A 187 -3.87 -3.42 -9.95
N TYR A 188 -4.84 -4.23 -9.53
CA TYR A 188 -4.68 -5.69 -9.46
C TYR A 188 -4.25 -6.29 -10.80
N GLU A 189 -4.92 -5.92 -11.90
CA GLU A 189 -4.59 -6.40 -13.25
C GLU A 189 -3.22 -5.91 -13.76
N GLN A 190 -2.70 -4.81 -13.21
CA GLN A 190 -1.33 -4.36 -13.47
C GLN A 190 -0.26 -5.12 -12.67
N GLY A 191 -0.68 -6.07 -11.81
CA GLY A 191 0.23 -6.84 -10.97
C GLY A 191 0.87 -6.03 -9.84
N VAL A 192 0.23 -4.94 -9.41
CA VAL A 192 0.72 -4.12 -8.28
C VAL A 192 -0.03 -4.42 -6.99
N CYS A 193 0.69 -4.42 -5.87
CA CYS A 193 0.09 -4.39 -4.54
C CYS A 193 -0.59 -3.03 -4.34
N VAL A 194 -1.71 -2.97 -3.64
CA VAL A 194 -2.44 -1.70 -3.44
C VAL A 194 -2.53 -1.35 -1.98
N VAL A 195 -2.15 -0.12 -1.64
CA VAL A 195 -2.30 0.45 -0.30
C VAL A 195 -3.43 1.48 -0.35
N VAL A 196 -4.55 1.17 0.31
CA VAL A 196 -5.71 2.06 0.38
C VAL A 196 -5.78 2.75 1.74
N LYS A 197 -6.40 3.94 1.79
CA LYS A 197 -6.59 4.68 3.03
C LYS A 197 -7.97 5.32 3.07
N SER A 198 -8.63 5.27 4.23
CA SER A 198 -9.90 5.93 4.51
C SER A 198 -10.07 6.11 6.02
N PHE A 199 -10.75 7.18 6.44
CA PHE A 199 -11.22 7.35 7.82
C PHE A 199 -12.70 7.01 8.00
N ASN A 200 -13.43 6.81 6.90
CA ASN A 200 -14.84 6.44 6.93
C ASN A 200 -14.96 4.91 6.95
N GLU A 201 -15.61 4.38 7.99
CA GLU A 201 -15.76 2.94 8.25
C GLU A 201 -16.43 2.19 7.10
N GLU A 202 -17.56 2.68 6.60
CA GLU A 202 -18.28 2.06 5.49
C GLU A 202 -17.41 1.96 4.24
N ARG A 203 -16.61 2.99 3.96
CA ARG A 203 -15.66 3.00 2.86
C ARG A 203 -14.52 2.01 3.08
N ILE A 204 -14.01 1.86 4.31
CA ILE A 204 -12.96 0.87 4.64
C ILE A 204 -13.48 -0.55 4.34
N ALA A 205 -14.70 -0.86 4.79
CA ALA A 205 -15.34 -2.14 4.52
C ALA A 205 -15.64 -2.33 3.03
N CYS A 206 -16.14 -1.29 2.34
CA CYS A 206 -16.44 -1.32 0.91
C CYS A 206 -15.18 -1.54 0.05
N LEU A 207 -14.06 -0.91 0.39
CA LEU A 207 -12.77 -1.11 -0.29
C LEU A 207 -12.28 -2.56 -0.11
N TRP A 208 -12.38 -3.10 1.10
CA TRP A 208 -11.98 -4.48 1.41
C TRP A 208 -12.83 -5.51 0.68
N HIS A 209 -14.16 -5.42 0.81
CA HIS A 209 -15.11 -6.34 0.16
C HIS A 209 -15.08 -6.18 -1.37
N GLY A 210 -14.90 -4.95 -1.85
CA GLY A 210 -14.67 -4.67 -3.26
C GLY A 210 -13.46 -5.44 -3.78
N LEU A 211 -12.29 -5.23 -3.18
CA LEU A 211 -11.05 -5.90 -3.59
C LEU A 211 -11.15 -7.43 -3.56
N THR A 212 -11.64 -7.99 -2.45
CA THR A 212 -11.74 -9.45 -2.31
C THR A 212 -12.74 -10.08 -3.27
N SER A 213 -13.85 -9.41 -3.58
CA SER A 213 -14.80 -9.88 -4.59
C SER A 213 -14.31 -9.69 -6.02
N LEU A 214 -13.42 -8.73 -6.25
CA LEU A 214 -12.82 -8.44 -7.55
C LEU A 214 -11.60 -9.31 -7.86
N ILE A 215 -11.02 -10.00 -6.89
CA ILE A 215 -9.87 -10.89 -7.10
C ILE A 215 -10.31 -12.32 -7.44
N ARG A 216 -11.55 -12.68 -7.10
CA ARG A 216 -12.21 -13.94 -7.50
C ARG A 216 -12.79 -13.82 -8.91
#